data_AF-A0A2S8ZGP4-F1
#
_entry.id   AF-A0A2S8ZGP4-F1
#
_cell.length_a   1.000
_cell.length_b   1.000
_cell.length_c   1.000
_cell.angle_alpha   90.00
_cell.angle_beta   90.00
_cell.angle_gamma   90.00
#
_symmetry.space_group_name_H-M   'P 1'
#
loop_
_entity.id
_entity.type
_entity.pdbx_description
1 polymer ?
#
loop_
_entity_poly.entity_id
_entity_poly.type
_entity_poly.pdbx_seq_one_letter_code
_entity_poly.pdbx_strand_id
1 'polypeptide(L)'
;MVLLSLTTEEMAFLTDVSKTVIPLFAALGGAMTGSYLTYRFQRKDKIRDHLFTHKVKSYSTLAECIVGVKRDVEDKRGKIRVKREDDAKTITAIWDDFRKVSDEQTLFLSDQTKHDLLILEGVIFEAFNMEIERIIDIENFSDAEMIDVCEKVVVDCEDFIKKLQNELGVNVVNPRLNIRRI
;
A
#
# COMPACT_ATOMS: atom_id res chain seq x y z
N MET A 1 22.04 33.00 57.48
CA MET A 1 20.57 33.02 57.43
C MET A 1 20.15 34.45 57.14
N VAL A 2 19.95 34.79 55.86
CA VAL A 2 19.58 36.16 55.45
C VAL A 2 18.08 36.30 55.66
N LEU A 3 17.70 36.87 56.80
CA LEU A 3 16.34 37.33 57.05
C LEU A 3 16.15 38.61 56.23
N LEU A 4 15.46 38.50 55.10
CA LEU A 4 14.93 39.65 54.37
C LEU A 4 13.81 40.26 55.21
N SER A 5 14.13 41.24 56.03
CA SER A 5 13.16 42.08 56.73
C SER A 5 12.52 43.05 55.74
N LEU A 6 11.56 42.56 54.96
CA LEU A 6 10.73 43.38 54.09
C LEU A 6 9.72 44.15 54.93
N THR A 7 9.57 45.45 54.63
CA THR A 7 8.53 46.27 55.26
C THR A 7 7.13 45.81 54.84
N THR A 8 6.10 46.16 55.61
CA THR A 8 4.71 45.76 55.33
C THR A 8 4.22 46.24 53.95
N GLU A 9 4.71 47.39 53.48
CA GLU A 9 4.40 47.92 52.15
C GLU A 9 5.09 47.12 51.03
N GLU A 10 6.35 46.71 51.21
CA GLU A 10 7.06 45.89 50.23
C GLU A 10 6.48 44.49 50.13
N MET A 11 6.04 43.91 51.26
CA MET A 11 5.28 42.65 51.27
C MET A 11 3.94 42.80 50.56
N ALA A 12 3.20 43.90 50.77
CA ALA A 12 1.93 44.14 50.08
C ALA A 12 2.13 44.29 48.56
N PHE A 13 3.16 45.03 48.13
CA PHE A 13 3.51 45.22 46.73
C PHE A 13 3.93 43.90 46.04
N LEU A 14 4.80 43.10 46.67
CA LEU A 14 5.16 41.77 46.18
C LEU A 14 3.95 40.84 46.08
N THR A 15 3.02 40.94 47.03
CA THR A 15 1.80 40.12 47.01
C THR A 15 0.87 40.54 45.88
N ASP A 16 0.71 41.83 45.58
CA ASP A 16 -0.14 42.30 44.48
C ASP A 16 0.47 42.07 43.09
N VAL A 17 1.79 42.19 42.96
CA VAL A 17 2.50 41.81 41.72
C VAL A 17 2.44 40.30 41.51
N SER A 18 2.64 39.48 42.54
CA SER A 18 2.57 38.02 42.40
C SER A 18 1.17 37.51 42.07
N LYS A 19 0.11 38.10 42.62
CA LYS A 19 -1.29 37.81 42.27
C LYS A 19 -1.63 38.07 40.81
N THR A 20 -0.94 38.99 40.15
CA THR A 20 -1.17 39.31 38.74
C THR A 20 -0.24 38.54 37.81
N VAL A 21 1.03 38.41 38.19
CA VAL A 21 2.07 37.80 37.37
C VAL A 21 1.97 36.26 37.33
N ILE A 22 1.76 35.61 38.47
CA ILE A 22 1.72 34.13 38.53
C ILE A 22 0.56 33.54 37.71
N PRO A 23 -0.67 34.07 37.78
CA PRO A 23 -1.76 33.58 36.94
C PRO A 23 -1.54 33.85 35.46
N LEU A 24 -0.90 34.98 35.12
CA LEU A 24 -0.57 35.32 33.72
C LEU A 24 0.42 34.31 33.13
N PHE A 25 1.48 33.98 33.86
CA PHE A 25 2.47 32.97 33.46
C PHE A 25 1.91 31.55 33.45
N ALA A 26 1.03 31.20 34.40
CA ALA A 26 0.35 29.91 34.41
C ALA A 26 -0.62 29.77 33.23
N ALA A 27 -1.36 30.83 32.89
CA ALA A 27 -2.26 30.86 31.74
C ALA A 27 -1.50 30.84 30.41
N LEU A 28 -0.44 31.64 30.26
CA LEU A 28 0.43 31.64 29.06
C LEU A 28 1.19 30.34 28.92
N GLY A 29 1.78 29.82 30.00
CA GLY A 29 2.47 28.53 30.03
C GLY A 29 1.54 27.39 29.67
N GLY A 30 0.36 27.32 30.30
CA GLY A 30 -0.68 26.33 30.00
C GLY A 30 -1.18 26.41 28.56
N ALA A 31 -1.46 27.62 28.06
CA ALA A 31 -1.89 27.85 26.69
C ALA A 31 -0.80 27.49 25.66
N MET A 32 0.47 27.80 25.94
CA MET A 32 1.61 27.44 25.08
C MET A 32 1.87 25.93 25.07
N THR A 33 1.83 25.25 26.21
CA THR A 33 1.92 23.78 26.24
C THR A 33 0.74 23.11 25.57
N GLY A 34 -0.49 23.62 25.78
CA GLY A 34 -1.70 23.11 25.13
C GLY A 34 -1.65 23.27 23.62
N SER A 35 -1.22 24.44 23.12
CA SER A 35 -1.07 24.69 21.69
C SER A 35 0.08 23.90 21.06
N TYR A 36 1.22 23.72 21.75
CA TYR A 36 2.32 22.86 21.30
C TYR A 36 1.90 21.38 21.19
N LEU A 37 1.22 20.85 22.21
CA LEU A 37 0.71 19.48 22.20
C LEU A 37 -0.34 19.31 21.09
N THR A 38 -1.28 20.24 20.98
CA THR A 38 -2.31 20.22 19.93
C THR A 38 -1.69 20.27 18.54
N TYR A 39 -0.69 21.12 18.31
CA TYR A 39 0.05 21.17 17.05
C TYR A 39 0.78 19.85 16.76
N ARG A 40 1.41 19.24 17.76
CA ARG A 40 2.11 17.94 17.60
C ARG A 40 1.14 16.81 17.28
N PHE A 41 -0.03 16.77 17.92
CA PHE A 41 -1.07 15.79 17.62
C PHE A 41 -1.66 16.01 16.23
N GLN A 42 -2.01 17.26 15.87
CA GLN A 42 -2.49 17.59 14.52
C GLN A 42 -1.47 17.24 13.43
N ARG A 43 -0.17 17.46 13.67
CA ARG A 43 0.88 17.09 12.73
C ARG A 43 1.01 15.57 12.60
N LYS A 44 0.92 14.84 13.72
CA LYS A 44 0.90 13.36 13.71
C LYS A 44 -0.32 12.81 12.97
N ASP A 45 -1.49 13.39 13.18
CA ASP A 45 -2.72 12.97 12.50
C ASP A 45 -2.67 13.26 11.01
N LYS A 46 -2.18 14.44 10.60
CA LYS A 46 -1.92 14.74 9.18
C LYS A 46 -0.93 13.77 8.53
N ILE A 47 0.17 13.41 9.21
CA ILE A 47 1.13 12.43 8.70
C ILE A 47 0.46 11.05 8.59
N ARG A 48 -0.33 10.65 9.58
CA ARG A 48 -1.06 9.38 9.59
C ARG A 48 -2.07 9.30 8.44
N ASP A 49 -2.89 10.33 8.26
CA ASP A 49 -3.87 10.42 7.17
C ASP A 49 -3.18 10.40 5.80
N HIS A 50 -2.04 11.07 5.69
CA HIS A 50 -1.25 11.07 4.47
C HIS A 50 -0.66 9.68 4.15
N LEU A 51 -0.12 8.99 5.16
CA LEU A 51 0.38 7.61 5.04
C LEU A 51 -0.75 6.63 4.72
N PHE A 52 -1.93 6.80 5.32
CA PHE A 52 -3.10 5.99 5.03
C PHE A 52 -3.56 6.19 3.58
N THR A 53 -3.58 7.43 3.10
CA THR A 53 -3.89 7.75 1.70
C THR A 53 -2.91 7.08 0.73
N HIS A 54 -1.61 7.12 1.04
CA HIS A 54 -0.60 6.42 0.25
C HIS A 54 -0.80 4.90 0.26
N LYS A 55 -1.09 4.32 1.42
CA LYS A 55 -1.38 2.88 1.53
C LYS A 55 -2.58 2.49 0.65
N VAL A 56 -3.70 3.20 0.75
CA VAL A 56 -4.89 2.92 -0.08
C VAL A 56 -4.58 3.06 -1.57
N LYS A 57 -3.84 4.11 -1.95
CA LYS A 57 -3.43 4.33 -3.33
C LYS A 57 -2.55 3.19 -3.84
N SER A 58 -1.56 2.76 -3.06
CA SER A 58 -0.66 1.67 -3.42
C SER A 58 -1.41 0.35 -3.62
N TYR A 59 -2.37 0.02 -2.75
CA TYR A 59 -3.19 -1.18 -2.91
C TYR A 59 -4.09 -1.09 -4.16
N SER A 60 -4.64 0.08 -4.46
CA SER A 60 -5.45 0.29 -5.68
C SER A 60 -4.61 0.12 -6.94
N THR A 61 -3.43 0.76 -6.99
CA THR A 61 -2.51 0.64 -8.12
C THR A 61 -2.02 -0.79 -8.32
N LEU A 62 -1.74 -1.51 -7.23
CA LEU A 62 -1.37 -2.92 -7.29
C LEU A 62 -2.51 -3.79 -7.84
N ALA A 63 -3.75 -3.56 -7.38
CA ALA A 63 -4.92 -4.28 -7.87
C ALA A 63 -5.17 -4.02 -9.36
N GLU A 64 -5.07 -2.77 -9.81
CA GLU A 64 -5.19 -2.41 -11.23
C GLU A 64 -4.13 -3.10 -12.08
N CYS A 65 -2.89 -3.13 -11.61
CA CYS A 65 -1.79 -3.80 -12.28
C CYS A 65 -2.05 -5.32 -12.42
N ILE A 66 -2.47 -5.98 -11.35
CA ILE A 66 -2.74 -7.44 -11.37
C ILE A 66 -3.94 -7.79 -12.25
N VAL A 67 -4.97 -6.95 -12.27
CA VAL A 67 -6.07 -7.09 -13.24
C VAL A 67 -5.58 -6.92 -14.67
N GLY A 68 -4.63 -6.01 -14.91
CA GLY A 68 -3.95 -5.86 -16.20
C GLY A 68 -3.19 -7.11 -16.60
N VAL A 69 -2.33 -7.64 -15.72
CA VAL A 69 -1.58 -8.90 -15.95
C VAL A 69 -2.53 -10.04 -16.27
N LYS A 70 -3.60 -10.22 -15.49
CA LYS A 70 -4.61 -11.24 -15.75
C LYS A 70 -5.16 -11.14 -17.18
N ARG A 71 -5.57 -9.94 -17.61
CA ARG A 71 -6.15 -9.73 -18.95
C ARG A 71 -5.14 -10.00 -20.06
N ASP A 72 -3.91 -9.51 -19.91
CA ASP A 72 -2.86 -9.69 -20.91
C ASP A 72 -2.49 -11.18 -21.05
N VAL A 73 -2.42 -11.92 -19.94
CA VAL A 73 -2.15 -13.36 -19.94
C VAL A 73 -3.34 -14.17 -20.48
N GLU A 74 -4.58 -13.77 -20.16
CA GLU A 74 -5.78 -14.39 -20.75
C GLU A 74 -5.83 -14.21 -22.27
N ASP A 75 -5.50 -13.02 -22.77
CA ASP A 75 -5.41 -12.76 -24.21
C ASP A 75 -4.32 -13.62 -24.86
N LYS A 76 -3.11 -13.64 -24.28
CA LYS A 76 -2.01 -14.50 -24.74
C LYS A 76 -2.43 -15.97 -24.79
N ARG A 77 -3.08 -16.49 -23.74
CA ARG A 77 -3.63 -17.87 -23.71
C ARG A 77 -4.63 -18.11 -24.84
N GLY A 78 -5.55 -17.18 -25.07
CA GLY A 78 -6.52 -17.26 -26.16
C GLY A 78 -5.85 -17.26 -27.54
N LYS A 79 -4.80 -16.45 -27.72
CA LYS A 79 -4.06 -16.32 -28.96
C LYS A 79 -3.18 -17.52 -29.26
N ILE A 80 -2.58 -18.15 -28.25
CA ILE A 80 -1.89 -19.46 -28.37
C ILE A 80 -2.88 -20.51 -28.87
N ARG A 81 -4.07 -20.61 -28.27
CA ARG A 81 -5.12 -21.58 -28.68
C ARG A 81 -5.56 -21.44 -30.14
N VAL A 82 -5.57 -20.22 -30.66
CA VAL A 82 -6.00 -19.92 -32.05
C VAL A 82 -4.80 -19.79 -33.01
N LYS A 83 -3.57 -19.99 -32.54
CA LYS A 83 -2.31 -19.84 -33.30
C LYS A 83 -2.18 -18.45 -33.97
N ARG A 84 -2.51 -17.39 -33.23
CA ARG A 84 -2.42 -15.98 -33.66
C ARG A 84 -1.62 -15.13 -32.68
N GLU A 85 -0.43 -15.58 -32.31
CA GLU A 85 0.33 -14.97 -31.23
C GLU A 85 0.94 -13.61 -31.56
N ASP A 86 1.10 -13.27 -32.84
CA ASP A 86 1.70 -12.01 -33.28
C ASP A 86 0.96 -10.75 -32.78
N ASP A 87 -0.33 -10.90 -32.43
CA ASP A 87 -1.15 -9.82 -31.90
C ASP A 87 -1.05 -9.66 -30.37
N ALA A 88 -0.48 -10.65 -29.67
CA ALA A 88 -0.48 -10.71 -28.21
C ALA A 88 0.77 -10.08 -27.62
N LYS A 89 0.62 -9.44 -26.45
CA LYS A 89 1.77 -8.99 -25.66
C LYS A 89 2.60 -10.20 -25.21
N THR A 90 3.92 -10.09 -25.26
CA THR A 90 4.82 -11.15 -24.77
C THR A 90 4.77 -11.22 -23.25
N ILE A 91 4.93 -12.41 -22.68
CA ILE A 91 4.96 -12.58 -21.22
C ILE A 91 6.17 -11.87 -20.63
N THR A 92 7.27 -11.78 -21.37
CA THR A 92 8.39 -10.90 -21.02
C THR A 92 7.95 -9.45 -20.75
N ALA A 93 7.16 -8.85 -21.63
CA ALA A 93 6.68 -7.48 -21.45
C ALA A 93 5.66 -7.37 -20.30
N ILE A 94 4.82 -8.39 -20.11
CA ILE A 94 3.88 -8.45 -18.98
C ILE A 94 4.64 -8.50 -17.65
N TRP A 95 5.68 -9.31 -17.57
CA TRP A 95 6.54 -9.47 -16.40
C TRP A 95 7.27 -8.17 -16.03
N ASP A 96 7.90 -7.50 -17.01
CA ASP A 96 8.63 -6.25 -16.75
C ASP A 96 7.71 -5.15 -16.22
N ASP A 97 6.51 -5.01 -16.80
CA ASP A 97 5.51 -4.04 -16.33
C ASP A 97 5.04 -4.35 -14.91
N PHE A 98 4.77 -5.63 -14.61
CA PHE A 98 4.36 -6.07 -13.28
C PHE A 98 5.46 -5.82 -12.24
N ARG A 99 6.69 -6.21 -12.54
CA ARG A 99 7.84 -6.08 -11.63
C ARG A 99 8.08 -4.64 -11.24
N LYS A 100 8.05 -3.71 -12.22
CA LYS A 100 8.23 -2.28 -11.96
C LYS A 100 7.20 -1.75 -10.96
N VAL A 101 5.93 -2.11 -11.14
CA VAL A 101 4.87 -1.67 -10.22
C VAL A 101 5.00 -2.34 -8.86
N SER A 102 5.35 -3.63 -8.81
CA SER A 102 5.60 -4.37 -7.57
C SER A 102 6.67 -3.70 -6.71
N ASP A 103 7.82 -3.38 -7.31
CA ASP A 103 8.95 -2.74 -6.63
C ASP A 103 8.57 -1.34 -6.09
N GLU A 104 7.83 -0.55 -6.87
CA GLU A 104 7.40 0.80 -6.46
C GLU A 104 6.39 0.77 -5.29
N GLN A 105 5.49 -0.22 -5.25
CA GLN A 105 4.42 -0.27 -4.24
C GLN A 105 4.80 -1.05 -2.98
N THR A 106 5.82 -1.91 -3.02
CA THR A 106 6.22 -2.81 -1.92
C THR A 106 6.41 -2.08 -0.58
N LEU A 107 6.90 -0.84 -0.58
CA LEU A 107 7.15 -0.06 0.64
C LEU A 107 5.88 0.21 1.48
N PHE A 108 4.70 0.22 0.86
CA PHE A 108 3.44 0.59 1.50
C PHE A 108 2.53 -0.61 1.82
N LEU A 109 2.97 -1.83 1.47
CA LEU A 109 2.23 -3.06 1.66
C LEU A 109 2.43 -3.63 3.07
N SER A 110 1.42 -4.36 3.56
CA SER A 110 1.58 -5.18 4.77
C SER A 110 2.53 -6.34 4.50
N ASP A 111 3.15 -6.88 5.54
CA ASP A 111 4.11 -7.99 5.38
C ASP A 111 3.44 -9.25 4.80
N GLN A 112 2.16 -9.47 5.11
CA GLN A 112 1.38 -10.55 4.52
C GLN A 112 1.17 -10.32 3.01
N THR A 113 0.72 -9.12 2.62
CA THR A 113 0.50 -8.77 1.21
C THR A 113 1.80 -8.85 0.40
N LYS A 114 2.94 -8.44 0.98
CA LYS A 114 4.26 -8.58 0.37
C LYS A 114 4.61 -10.06 0.13
N HIS A 115 4.37 -10.91 1.12
CA HIS A 115 4.62 -12.34 0.98
C HIS A 115 3.76 -12.96 -0.13
N ASP A 116 2.47 -12.65 -0.14
CA ASP A 116 1.55 -13.10 -1.19
C ASP A 116 1.96 -12.55 -2.57
N LEU A 117 2.51 -11.33 -2.63
CA LEU A 117 2.97 -10.70 -3.88
C LEU A 117 4.20 -11.41 -4.42
N LEU A 118 5.15 -11.80 -3.56
CA LEU A 118 6.32 -12.59 -3.95
C LEU A 118 5.94 -13.96 -4.49
N ILE A 119 4.89 -14.59 -3.97
CA ILE A 119 4.37 -15.85 -4.50
C ILE A 119 3.83 -15.64 -5.92
N LEU A 120 2.98 -14.63 -6.11
CA LEU A 120 2.42 -14.29 -7.42
C LEU A 120 3.53 -13.94 -8.43
N GLU A 121 4.52 -13.17 -7.98
CA GLU A 121 5.71 -12.83 -8.75
C GLU A 121 6.45 -14.10 -9.22
N GLY A 122 6.65 -15.08 -8.35
CA GLY A 122 7.26 -16.36 -8.71
C GLY A 122 6.50 -17.11 -9.80
N VAL A 123 5.17 -17.07 -9.78
CA VAL A 123 4.32 -17.75 -10.78
C VAL A 123 4.36 -17.05 -12.14
N ILE A 124 4.37 -15.71 -12.16
CA ILE A 124 4.53 -14.97 -13.42
C ILE A 124 5.94 -15.18 -13.99
N PHE A 125 6.96 -15.24 -13.12
CA PHE A 125 8.33 -15.54 -13.53
C PHE A 125 8.50 -16.95 -14.11
N GLU A 126 7.78 -17.94 -13.57
CA GLU A 126 7.70 -19.29 -14.14
C GLU A 126 7.15 -19.26 -15.57
N ALA A 127 6.08 -18.51 -15.81
CA ALA A 127 5.51 -18.31 -17.15
C ALA A 127 6.49 -17.62 -18.11
N PHE A 128 7.26 -16.64 -17.61
CA PHE A 128 8.32 -16.00 -18.37
C PHE A 128 9.42 -16.99 -18.78
N ASN A 129 9.91 -17.82 -17.85
CA ASN A 129 10.93 -18.82 -18.17
C ASN A 129 10.43 -19.83 -19.21
N MET A 130 9.17 -20.27 -19.10
CA MET A 130 8.59 -21.16 -20.09
C MET A 130 8.41 -20.50 -21.47
N GLU A 131 8.09 -19.20 -21.54
CA GLU A 131 8.06 -18.49 -22.83
C GLU A 131 9.46 -18.47 -23.47
N ILE A 132 10.51 -18.29 -22.67
CA ILE A 132 11.91 -18.37 -23.14
C ILE A 132 12.25 -19.78 -23.62
N GLU A 133 11.94 -20.81 -22.84
CA GLU A 133 12.20 -22.21 -23.21
C GLU A 133 11.49 -22.57 -24.52
N ARG A 134 10.25 -22.13 -24.69
CA ARG A 134 9.48 -22.33 -25.94
C ARG A 134 10.12 -21.65 -27.15
N ILE A 135 10.76 -20.50 -26.97
CA ILE A 135 11.48 -19.80 -28.05
C ILE A 135 12.78 -20.54 -28.41
N ILE A 136 13.44 -21.15 -27.43
CA ILE A 136 14.75 -21.81 -27.61
C ILE A 136 14.58 -23.25 -28.14
N ASP A 137 13.59 -24.00 -27.65
CA ASP A 137 13.33 -25.41 -27.98
C ASP A 137 11.99 -25.58 -28.71
N ILE A 138 11.89 -24.98 -29.90
CA ILE A 138 10.69 -24.94 -30.73
C ILE A 138 10.22 -26.36 -31.14
N GLU A 139 11.14 -27.34 -31.21
CA GLU A 139 10.83 -28.69 -31.71
C GLU A 139 10.18 -29.60 -30.65
N ASN A 140 10.41 -29.36 -29.35
CA ASN A 140 9.90 -30.24 -28.27
C ASN A 140 8.87 -29.58 -27.35
N PHE A 141 8.68 -28.26 -27.43
CA PHE A 141 7.79 -27.55 -26.50
C PHE A 141 6.32 -27.66 -26.91
N SER A 142 5.46 -28.09 -25.99
CA SER A 142 4.03 -28.22 -26.25
C SER A 142 3.28 -26.91 -25.96
N ASP A 143 2.48 -26.45 -26.92
CA ASP A 143 1.54 -25.33 -26.70
C ASP A 143 0.59 -25.60 -25.51
N ALA A 144 0.32 -26.87 -25.18
CA ALA A 144 -0.52 -27.24 -24.04
C ALA A 144 0.11 -26.87 -22.69
N GLU A 145 1.43 -27.06 -22.55
CA GLU A 145 2.16 -26.70 -21.32
C GLU A 145 2.11 -25.19 -21.09
N MET A 146 2.26 -24.41 -22.17
CA MET A 146 2.13 -22.95 -22.11
C MET A 146 0.74 -22.50 -21.69
N ILE A 147 -0.30 -23.15 -22.21
CA ILE A 147 -1.69 -22.84 -21.87
C ILE A 147 -1.96 -23.11 -20.38
N ASP A 148 -1.46 -24.22 -19.84
CA ASP A 148 -1.66 -24.60 -18.45
C ASP A 148 -0.98 -23.61 -17.49
N VAL A 149 0.23 -23.15 -17.80
CA VAL A 149 0.90 -22.14 -16.98
C VAL A 149 0.25 -20.77 -17.09
N CYS A 150 -0.21 -20.36 -18.27
CA CYS A 150 -1.03 -19.16 -18.40
C CYS A 150 -2.31 -19.27 -17.56
N GLU A 151 -2.96 -20.43 -17.51
CA GLU A 151 -4.15 -20.65 -16.67
C GLU A 151 -3.82 -20.54 -15.18
N LYS A 152 -2.70 -21.12 -14.73
CA LYS A 152 -2.22 -20.99 -13.35
C LYS A 152 -2.00 -19.52 -12.96
N VAL A 153 -1.34 -18.73 -13.80
CA VAL A 153 -1.13 -17.29 -13.57
C VAL A 153 -2.46 -16.57 -13.39
N VAL A 154 -3.45 -16.85 -14.25
CA VAL A 154 -4.79 -16.23 -14.16
C VAL A 154 -5.48 -16.56 -12.84
N VAL A 155 -5.44 -17.83 -12.41
CA VAL A 155 -6.03 -18.28 -11.15
C VAL A 155 -5.35 -17.60 -9.96
N ASP A 156 -4.02 -17.55 -9.94
CA ASP A 156 -3.26 -16.93 -8.84
C ASP A 156 -3.46 -15.40 -8.80
N CYS A 157 -3.63 -14.74 -9.95
CA CYS A 157 -4.04 -13.34 -9.99
C CYS A 157 -5.42 -13.13 -9.35
N GLU A 158 -6.41 -13.99 -9.64
CA GLU A 158 -7.75 -13.90 -9.04
C GLU A 158 -7.72 -14.10 -7.53
N ASP A 159 -6.95 -15.08 -7.06
CA ASP A 159 -6.84 -15.39 -5.64
C ASP A 159 -6.11 -14.27 -4.89
N PHE A 160 -5.09 -13.66 -5.50
CA PHE A 160 -4.45 -12.47 -4.93
C PHE A 160 -5.42 -11.28 -4.85
N ILE A 161 -6.22 -11.03 -5.89
CA ILE A 161 -7.25 -9.97 -5.87
C ILE A 161 -8.27 -10.22 -4.74
N LYS A 162 -8.71 -11.47 -4.53
CA LYS A 162 -9.61 -11.81 -3.42
C LYS A 162 -8.96 -11.54 -2.06
N LYS A 163 -7.69 -11.91 -1.88
CA LYS A 163 -6.92 -11.62 -0.65
C LYS A 163 -6.83 -10.13 -0.39
N LEU A 164 -6.48 -9.33 -1.40
CA LEU A 164 -6.47 -7.86 -1.32
C LEU A 164 -7.84 -7.28 -0.93
N GLN A 165 -8.92 -7.74 -1.55
CA GLN A 165 -10.28 -7.29 -1.25
C GLN A 165 -10.71 -7.61 0.19
N ASN A 166 -10.30 -8.78 0.70
CA ASN A 166 -10.53 -9.17 2.09
C ASN A 166 -9.75 -8.27 3.06
N GLU A 167 -8.48 -7.99 2.77
CA GLU A 167 -7.63 -7.12 3.60
C GLU A 167 -8.14 -5.67 3.65
N LEU A 168 -8.64 -5.17 2.52
CA LEU A 168 -9.25 -3.85 2.42
C LEU A 168 -10.69 -3.79 2.98
N GLY A 169 -11.28 -4.94 3.34
CA GLY A 169 -12.64 -5.02 3.87
C GLY A 169 -13.74 -4.72 2.84
N VAL A 170 -13.44 -4.75 1.53
CA VAL A 170 -14.41 -4.44 0.46
C VAL A 170 -15.58 -5.43 0.48
N ASN A 171 -15.31 -6.69 0.78
CA ASN A 171 -16.32 -7.74 0.88
C ASN A 171 -17.28 -7.58 2.07
N VAL A 172 -16.90 -6.80 3.09
CA VAL A 172 -17.77 -6.47 4.25
C VAL A 172 -18.74 -5.33 3.89
N VAL A 173 -18.35 -4.44 2.96
CA VAL A 173 -19.11 -3.24 2.60
C VAL A 173 -20.14 -3.51 1.49
N ASN A 174 -19.94 -4.52 0.64
CA ASN A 174 -20.88 -4.81 -0.45
C ASN A 174 -20.93 -6.28 -0.88
N PRO A 175 -21.84 -7.11 -0.33
CA PRO A 175 -21.98 -8.53 -0.70
C PRO A 175 -22.46 -8.75 -2.15
N ARG A 176 -22.83 -7.68 -2.88
CA ARG A 176 -23.27 -7.74 -4.29
C ARG A 176 -22.14 -7.49 -5.30
N LEU A 177 -20.96 -7.06 -4.87
CA LEU A 177 -19.76 -6.91 -5.72
C LEU A 177 -18.88 -8.15 -5.73
N ASN A 178 -19.36 -9.27 -5.19
CA ASN A 178 -18.81 -10.58 -5.49
C ASN A 178 -18.90 -10.73 -7.02
N ILE A 179 -17.80 -10.44 -7.73
CA ILE A 179 -17.71 -10.49 -9.19
C ILE A 179 -18.00 -11.94 -9.56
N ARG A 180 -19.29 -12.19 -9.80
CA ARG A 180 -19.77 -13.43 -10.38
C ARG A 180 -19.08 -13.55 -11.72
N ARG A 181 -18.35 -14.65 -11.88
CA ARG A 181 -18.27 -15.46 -13.10
C ARG A 181 -18.78 -14.71 -14.34
N ILE A 182 -17.85 -14.12 -15.09
CA ILE A 182 -18.00 -13.95 -16.53
C ILE A 182 -16.88 -14.76 -17.14
#